data_AF-A0A1Q3N729-F1
#
_entry.id   AF-A0A1Q3N729-F1
#
_cell.length_a   1.000
_cell.length_b   1.000
_cell.length_c   1.000
_cell.angle_alpha   90.00
_cell.angle_beta   90.00
_cell.angle_gamma   90.00
#
_symmetry.space_group_name_H-M   'P 1'
#
loop_
_entity.id
_entity.type
_entity.pdbx_description
1 polymer ?
#
loop_
_entity_poly.entity_id
_entity_poly.type
_entity_poly.pdbx_seq_one_letter_code
_entity_poly.pdbx_strand_id
1 'polypeptide(L)'
;MTYIQPHLFSMICRIAANRAYYFEFDDWRLKLRDALFEQSAMAELDIGFDIEILFTEDPKQNLCKYHLFKYTDCLIQSLNEIENLSTWRFFGIDCGNEYKTEFLKMASLDMVHNFEKPEFFPQYKTKIIELVNMLLTNKYGYELRSIDEKYIQWDQEQGLFYCLGDKSEVNWYDLIYMIISPEAKQIVPQRMLEEFDCQELNYQFKLNFL
;
A
#
# COMPACT_ATOMS: atom_id res chain seq x y z
N MET A 1 4.72 -6.06 18.89
CA MET A 1 4.34 -4.79 18.23
C MET A 1 5.00 -3.66 18.97
N THR A 2 5.62 -2.73 18.25
CA THR A 2 6.16 -1.49 18.83
C THR A 2 5.01 -0.62 19.31
N TYR A 3 5.14 -0.01 20.49
CA TYR A 3 4.10 0.85 21.05
C TYR A 3 4.04 2.18 20.30
N ILE A 4 2.87 2.52 19.76
CA ILE A 4 2.60 3.80 19.08
C ILE A 4 1.74 4.66 20.01
N GLN A 5 2.15 5.91 20.22
CA GLN A 5 1.40 6.86 21.07
C GLN A 5 -0.02 7.09 20.50
N PRO A 6 -1.08 7.13 21.32
CA PRO A 6 -2.46 7.19 20.84
C PRO A 6 -2.76 8.36 19.88
N HIS A 7 -2.22 9.54 20.16
CA HIS A 7 -2.40 10.70 19.28
C HIS A 7 -1.71 10.53 17.89
N LEU A 8 -0.55 9.87 17.84
CA LEU A 8 0.14 9.57 16.56
C LEU A 8 -0.61 8.50 15.79
N PHE A 9 -1.07 7.45 16.48
CA PHE A 9 -1.93 6.42 15.90
C PHE A 9 -3.20 7.03 15.30
N SER A 10 -3.88 7.92 16.03
CA SER A 10 -5.04 8.66 15.53
C SER A 10 -4.72 9.41 14.22
N MET A 11 -3.62 10.17 14.18
CA MET A 11 -3.22 10.91 12.98
C MET A 11 -2.97 9.97 11.79
N ILE A 12 -2.24 8.87 11.99
CA ILE A 12 -1.96 7.88 10.95
C ILE A 12 -3.27 7.26 10.42
N CYS A 13 -4.17 6.84 11.32
CA CYS A 13 -5.48 6.31 10.96
C CYS A 13 -6.32 7.31 10.16
N ARG A 14 -6.31 8.60 10.51
CA ARG A 14 -7.03 9.64 9.76
C ARG A 14 -6.45 9.85 8.36
N ILE A 15 -5.13 9.88 8.23
CA ILE A 15 -4.48 10.02 6.92
C ILE A 15 -4.82 8.80 6.06
N ALA A 16 -4.70 7.59 6.60
CA ALA A 16 -5.07 6.35 5.93
C ALA A 16 -6.56 6.32 5.54
N ALA A 17 -7.47 6.66 6.44
CA ALA A 17 -8.92 6.69 6.18
C ALA A 17 -9.29 7.63 5.03
N ASN A 18 -8.64 8.80 4.94
CA ASN A 18 -8.85 9.73 3.83
C ASN A 18 -8.27 9.23 2.49
N ARG A 19 -7.41 8.20 2.52
CA ARG A 19 -6.79 7.57 1.34
C ARG A 19 -7.36 6.20 0.98
N ALA A 20 -8.22 5.62 1.82
CA ALA A 20 -8.85 4.33 1.56
C ALA A 20 -9.63 4.26 0.22
N TYR A 21 -9.93 5.42 -0.39
CA TYR A 21 -10.58 5.53 -1.71
C TYR A 21 -9.65 5.50 -2.93
N TYR A 22 -8.33 5.53 -2.77
CA TYR A 22 -7.41 5.65 -3.92
C TYR A 22 -7.33 4.36 -4.77
N PHE A 23 -7.88 3.24 -4.30
CA PHE A 23 -7.67 1.91 -4.88
C PHE A 23 -8.92 1.22 -5.47
N GLU A 24 -10.10 1.87 -5.45
CA GLU A 24 -11.45 1.48 -5.95
C GLU A 24 -12.55 1.43 -4.86
N PHE A 25 -13.80 1.67 -5.25
CA PHE A 25 -14.96 1.78 -4.35
C PHE A 25 -15.67 0.43 -4.18
N ASP A 26 -15.43 -0.24 -3.05
CA ASP A 26 -16.18 -1.42 -2.63
C ASP A 26 -16.68 -1.29 -1.17
N ASP A 27 -17.67 -2.10 -0.81
CA ASP A 27 -18.35 -2.03 0.50
C ASP A 27 -17.39 -2.32 1.68
N TRP A 28 -16.37 -3.15 1.46
CA TRP A 28 -15.44 -3.50 2.52
C TRP A 28 -14.45 -2.36 2.79
N ARG A 29 -13.96 -1.63 1.77
CA ARG A 29 -13.09 -0.46 1.95
C ARG A 29 -13.82 0.68 2.64
N LEU A 30 -15.12 0.83 2.39
CA LEU A 30 -15.95 1.80 3.13
C LEU A 30 -15.99 1.46 4.62
N LYS A 31 -16.24 0.19 4.96
CA LYS A 31 -16.20 -0.29 6.34
C LYS A 31 -14.81 -0.12 6.97
N LEU A 32 -13.73 -0.38 6.23
CA LEU A 32 -12.37 -0.13 6.70
C LEU A 32 -12.13 1.35 7.00
N ARG A 33 -12.57 2.25 6.11
CA ARG A 33 -12.46 3.70 6.33
C ARG A 33 -13.18 4.13 7.61
N ASP A 34 -14.42 3.69 7.80
CA ASP A 34 -15.22 4.05 8.97
C ASP A 34 -14.59 3.50 10.25
N ALA A 35 -14.12 2.25 10.21
CA ALA A 35 -13.37 1.63 11.29
C ALA A 35 -12.10 2.43 11.63
N LEU A 36 -11.33 2.90 10.64
CA LEU A 36 -10.13 3.72 10.88
C LEU A 36 -10.47 5.05 11.56
N PHE A 37 -11.59 5.69 11.20
CA PHE A 37 -12.05 6.89 11.89
C PHE A 37 -12.50 6.61 13.32
N GLU A 38 -13.21 5.50 13.54
CA GLU A 38 -13.62 5.07 14.88
C GLU A 38 -12.39 4.81 15.77
N GLN A 39 -11.42 4.03 15.29
CA GLN A 39 -10.18 3.76 16.03
C GLN A 39 -9.37 5.04 16.31
N SER A 40 -9.35 5.99 15.36
CA SER A 40 -8.75 7.31 15.60
C SER A 40 -9.44 8.07 16.73
N ALA A 41 -10.78 8.11 16.74
CA ALA A 41 -11.53 8.79 17.78
C ALA A 41 -11.33 8.13 19.16
N MET A 42 -11.32 6.79 19.20
CA MET A 42 -11.05 6.03 20.42
C MET A 42 -9.64 6.32 20.96
N ALA A 43 -8.62 6.34 20.09
CA ALA A 43 -7.25 6.65 20.47
C ALA A 43 -7.08 8.09 20.99
N GLU A 44 -7.79 9.08 20.44
CA GLU A 44 -7.77 10.46 20.97
C GLU A 44 -8.41 10.58 22.35
N LEU A 45 -9.42 9.75 22.64
CA LEU A 45 -10.08 9.71 23.93
C LEU A 45 -9.32 8.85 24.95
N ASP A 46 -8.20 8.23 24.56
CA ASP A 46 -7.46 7.21 25.33
C ASP A 46 -8.38 6.07 25.82
N ILE A 47 -9.42 5.78 25.03
CA ILE A 47 -10.35 4.67 25.25
C ILE A 47 -9.80 3.52 24.41
N GLY A 48 -9.53 2.38 25.06
CA GLY A 48 -8.84 1.23 24.47
C GLY A 48 -9.21 1.01 23.01
N PHE A 49 -8.23 1.20 22.12
CA PHE A 49 -8.37 1.01 20.68
C PHE A 49 -7.76 -0.34 20.30
N ASP A 50 -8.31 -0.96 19.26
CA ASP A 50 -7.94 -2.29 18.84
C ASP A 50 -7.12 -2.23 17.54
N ILE A 51 -5.83 -2.54 17.67
CA ILE A 51 -4.93 -2.70 16.53
C ILE A 51 -5.18 -4.01 15.77
N GLU A 52 -5.98 -4.94 16.30
CA GLU A 52 -6.33 -6.20 15.63
C GLU A 52 -7.40 -6.04 14.56
N ILE A 53 -8.21 -4.97 14.58
CA ILE A 53 -9.11 -4.61 13.47
C ILE A 53 -8.38 -4.50 12.12
N LEU A 54 -7.07 -4.33 12.20
CA LEU A 54 -6.15 -4.22 11.09
C LEU A 54 -5.81 -5.56 10.44
N PHE A 55 -6.18 -6.69 11.02
CA PHE A 55 -6.00 -8.03 10.42
C PHE A 55 -7.36 -8.71 10.25
N THR A 56 -7.57 -9.38 9.12
CA THR A 56 -8.72 -10.25 8.88
C THR A 56 -8.25 -11.64 8.47
N GLU A 57 -9.18 -12.59 8.41
CA GLU A 57 -8.90 -13.92 7.88
C GLU A 57 -8.62 -13.92 6.37
N ASP A 58 -9.10 -12.91 5.64
CA ASP A 58 -8.92 -12.78 4.19
C ASP A 58 -7.54 -12.20 3.85
N PRO A 59 -6.64 -12.99 3.21
CA PRO A 59 -5.30 -12.52 2.90
C PRO A 59 -5.28 -11.31 1.94
N LYS A 60 -6.26 -11.20 1.02
CA LYS A 60 -6.32 -10.06 0.08
C LYS A 60 -6.61 -8.75 0.83
N GLN A 61 -7.53 -8.81 1.79
CA GLN A 61 -7.82 -7.65 2.64
C GLN A 61 -6.61 -7.24 3.49
N ASN A 62 -5.85 -8.21 4.01
CA ASN A 62 -4.61 -7.93 4.74
C ASN A 62 -3.56 -7.25 3.86
N LEU A 63 -3.36 -7.73 2.62
CA LEU A 63 -2.47 -7.08 1.66
C LEU A 63 -2.95 -5.67 1.32
N CYS A 64 -4.26 -5.47 1.15
CA CYS A 64 -4.82 -4.14 0.87
C CYS A 64 -4.66 -3.17 2.04
N LYS A 65 -4.79 -3.64 3.28
CA LYS A 65 -4.52 -2.83 4.49
C LYS A 65 -3.04 -2.50 4.59
N TYR A 66 -2.15 -3.47 4.40
CA TYR A 66 -0.71 -3.24 4.34
C TYR A 66 -0.38 -2.15 3.30
N HIS A 67 -0.95 -2.26 2.10
CA HIS A 67 -0.76 -1.26 1.05
C HIS A 67 -1.23 0.12 1.50
N LEU A 68 -2.44 0.23 2.06
CA LEU A 68 -2.95 1.50 2.56
C LEU A 68 -2.00 2.17 3.57
N PHE A 69 -1.46 1.41 4.52
CA PHE A 69 -0.54 1.94 5.52
C PHE A 69 0.85 2.24 4.97
N LYS A 70 1.38 1.42 4.04
CA LYS A 70 2.66 1.69 3.38
C LYS A 70 2.59 2.97 2.55
N TYR A 71 1.51 3.17 1.79
CA TYR A 71 1.28 4.42 1.06
C TYR A 71 1.14 5.61 2.02
N THR A 72 0.42 5.43 3.13
CA THR A 72 0.29 6.45 4.18
C THR A 72 1.64 6.84 4.77
N ASP A 73 2.51 5.86 5.04
CA ASP A 73 3.89 6.10 5.49
C ASP A 73 4.67 6.88 4.43
N CYS A 74 4.67 6.47 3.16
CA CYS A 74 5.36 7.21 2.10
C CYS A 74 4.95 8.69 2.04
N LEU A 75 3.65 8.99 2.21
CA LEU A 75 3.16 10.37 2.30
C LEU A 75 3.70 11.09 3.54
N ILE A 76 3.65 10.47 4.71
CA ILE A 76 4.16 11.05 5.95
C ILE A 76 5.67 11.31 5.87
N GLN A 77 6.44 10.39 5.27
CA GLN A 77 7.88 10.56 5.07
C GLN A 77 8.20 11.74 4.15
N SER A 78 7.33 12.03 3.18
CA SER A 78 7.49 13.16 2.25
C SER A 78 7.23 14.53 2.87
N LEU A 79 6.63 14.59 4.07
CA LEU A 79 6.43 15.85 4.79
C LEU A 79 7.77 16.51 5.15
N ASN A 80 7.79 17.83 5.24
CA ASN A 80 8.92 18.59 5.77
C ASN A 80 9.15 18.23 7.25
N GLU A 81 10.37 18.46 7.75
CA GLU A 81 10.70 18.25 9.17
C GLU A 81 9.78 19.07 10.10
N ILE A 82 9.40 20.26 9.64
CA ILE A 82 8.45 21.15 10.28
C ILE A 82 7.39 21.51 9.25
N GLU A 83 6.16 21.07 9.49
CA GLU A 83 5.01 21.40 8.64
C GLU A 83 4.34 22.68 9.12
N ASN A 84 4.09 23.60 8.18
CA ASN A 84 3.42 24.85 8.46
C ASN A 84 1.89 24.64 8.40
N LEU A 85 1.25 24.67 9.55
CA LEU A 85 -0.19 24.47 9.70
C LEU A 85 -0.98 25.80 9.68
N SER A 86 -0.35 26.92 9.35
CA SER A 86 -1.03 28.23 9.31
C SER A 86 -2.22 28.27 8.35
N THR A 87 -2.18 27.50 7.26
CA THR A 87 -3.30 27.35 6.31
C THR A 87 -4.48 26.61 6.93
N TRP A 88 -4.28 25.83 7.99
CA TRP A 88 -5.32 25.05 8.67
C TRP A 88 -6.16 25.91 9.62
N ARG A 89 -5.61 27.05 10.07
CA ARG A 89 -6.36 28.07 10.82
C ARG A 89 -7.50 28.69 10.02
N PHE A 90 -7.41 28.71 8.70
CA PHE A 90 -8.49 29.17 7.83
C PHE A 90 -9.77 28.33 8.00
N PHE A 91 -9.63 27.08 8.46
CA PHE A 91 -10.75 26.19 8.76
C PHE A 91 -11.22 26.25 10.22
N GLY A 92 -10.81 27.29 10.98
CA GLY A 92 -11.25 27.51 12.36
C GLY A 92 -10.64 26.56 13.39
N ILE A 93 -9.59 25.82 13.02
CA ILE A 93 -8.86 24.93 13.92
C ILE A 93 -7.69 25.73 14.53
N ASP A 94 -7.69 25.87 15.86
CA ASP A 94 -6.63 26.60 16.59
C ASP A 94 -5.38 25.72 16.75
N CYS A 95 -4.72 25.44 15.63
CA CYS A 95 -3.45 24.72 15.61
C CYS A 95 -2.28 25.67 15.93
N GLY A 96 -1.25 25.12 16.57
CA GLY A 96 0.09 25.71 16.52
C GLY A 96 0.50 25.93 15.06
N ASN A 97 1.24 27.01 14.78
CA ASN A 97 1.61 27.36 13.40
C ASN A 97 2.48 26.29 12.72
N GLU A 98 3.12 25.44 13.52
CA GLU A 98 4.15 24.49 13.08
C GLU A 98 3.98 23.16 13.81
N TYR A 99 4.20 22.06 13.10
CA TYR A 99 4.24 20.71 13.66
C TYR A 99 5.54 20.01 13.26
N LYS A 100 6.29 19.51 14.25
CA LYS A 100 7.49 18.70 14.02
C LYS A 100 7.07 17.29 13.64
N THR A 101 7.41 16.86 12.44
CA THR A 101 6.92 15.59 11.87
C THR A 101 7.71 14.36 12.29
N GLU A 102 8.85 14.54 12.96
CA GLU A 102 9.80 13.46 13.31
C GLU A 102 9.13 12.26 13.99
N PHE A 103 8.35 12.49 15.05
CA PHE A 103 7.66 11.41 15.77
C PHE A 103 6.55 10.76 14.94
N LEU A 104 5.87 11.54 14.10
CA LEU A 104 4.85 11.00 13.19
C LEU A 104 5.48 10.09 12.14
N LYS A 105 6.63 10.48 11.59
CA LYS A 105 7.43 9.67 10.65
C LYS A 105 7.93 8.37 11.29
N MET A 106 8.40 8.41 12.54
CA MET A 106 8.80 7.19 13.24
C MET A 106 7.59 6.27 13.49
N ALA A 107 6.47 6.84 13.96
CA ALA A 107 5.26 6.08 14.25
C ALA A 107 4.63 5.46 13.00
N SER A 108 4.66 6.15 11.84
CA SER A 108 4.13 5.60 10.59
C SER A 108 4.96 4.43 10.10
N LEU A 109 6.29 4.52 10.23
CA LEU A 109 7.20 3.43 9.88
C LEU A 109 7.00 2.22 10.81
N ASP A 110 6.91 2.45 12.12
CA ASP A 110 6.61 1.40 13.10
C ASP A 110 5.27 0.71 12.82
N MET A 111 4.27 1.49 12.40
CA MET A 111 2.97 0.96 11.99
C MET A 111 3.14 -0.02 10.83
N VAL A 112 3.82 0.38 9.75
CA VAL A 112 4.08 -0.48 8.59
C VAL A 112 4.82 -1.76 8.99
N HIS A 113 5.89 -1.66 9.77
CA HIS A 113 6.65 -2.85 10.22
C HIS A 113 5.78 -3.82 11.03
N ASN A 114 4.82 -3.32 11.82
CA ASN A 114 3.87 -4.18 12.53
C ASN A 114 2.92 -4.95 11.57
N PHE A 115 2.71 -4.46 10.34
CA PHE A 115 1.93 -5.13 9.28
C PHE A 115 2.73 -6.07 8.40
N GLU A 116 4.06 -5.98 8.37
CA GLU A 116 4.92 -6.82 7.53
C GLU A 116 4.94 -8.27 8.03
N LYS A 117 3.85 -8.98 7.76
CA LYS A 117 3.61 -10.39 8.08
C LYS A 117 3.30 -11.13 6.79
N PRO A 118 4.31 -11.53 6.00
CA PRO A 118 4.12 -12.15 4.69
C PRO A 118 3.23 -13.40 4.71
N GLU A 119 3.17 -14.09 5.85
CA GLU A 119 2.28 -15.22 6.11
C GLU A 119 0.77 -14.87 6.06
N PHE A 120 0.42 -13.60 6.24
CA PHE A 120 -0.97 -13.11 6.21
C PHE A 120 -1.38 -12.58 4.83
N PHE A 121 -0.47 -12.57 3.86
CA PHE A 121 -0.73 -12.08 2.51
C PHE A 121 -0.97 -13.24 1.52
N PRO A 122 -1.62 -12.99 0.36
CA PRO A 122 -1.80 -14.00 -0.68
C PRO A 122 -0.45 -14.45 -1.23
N GLN A 123 -0.24 -15.74 -1.48
CA GLN A 123 1.06 -16.27 -1.91
C GLN A 123 1.33 -16.01 -3.41
N TYR A 124 1.46 -14.74 -3.80
CA TYR A 124 1.60 -14.31 -5.19
C TYR A 124 3.02 -14.28 -5.71
N LYS A 125 4.05 -14.28 -4.83
CA LYS A 125 5.46 -14.15 -5.24
C LYS A 125 5.82 -15.06 -6.42
N THR A 126 5.57 -16.37 -6.29
CA THR A 126 5.90 -17.34 -7.35
C THR A 126 5.12 -17.08 -8.64
N LYS A 127 3.84 -16.69 -8.55
CA LYS A 127 2.99 -16.43 -9.72
C LYS A 127 3.42 -15.17 -10.48
N ILE A 128 3.77 -14.11 -9.75
CA ILE A 128 4.31 -12.88 -10.34
C ILE A 128 5.61 -13.18 -11.08
N ILE A 129 6.50 -13.98 -10.47
CA ILE A 129 7.75 -14.43 -11.10
C ILE A 129 7.48 -15.26 -12.36
N GLU A 130 6.55 -16.21 -12.31
CA GLU A 130 6.14 -17.02 -13.46
C GLU A 130 5.61 -16.15 -14.60
N LEU A 131 4.75 -15.19 -14.29
CA LEU A 131 4.19 -14.23 -15.26
C LEU A 131 5.31 -13.42 -15.93
N VAL A 132 6.22 -12.84 -15.15
CA VAL A 132 7.37 -12.09 -15.66
C VAL A 132 8.24 -12.97 -16.56
N ASN A 133 8.58 -14.18 -16.13
CA ASN A 133 9.42 -15.09 -16.90
C ASN A 133 8.77 -15.50 -18.23
N MET A 134 7.46 -15.70 -18.24
CA MET A 134 6.70 -16.01 -19.44
C MET A 134 6.74 -14.86 -20.44
N LEU A 135 6.56 -13.62 -19.97
CA LEU A 135 6.64 -12.41 -20.79
C LEU A 135 8.05 -12.24 -21.39
N LEU A 136 9.08 -12.39 -20.57
CA LEU A 136 10.49 -12.30 -20.99
C LEU A 136 10.84 -13.38 -22.03
N THR A 137 10.45 -14.63 -21.80
CA THR A 137 10.71 -15.76 -22.72
C THR A 137 10.10 -15.52 -24.10
N ASN A 138 8.92 -14.90 -24.13
CA ASN A 138 8.20 -14.58 -25.37
C ASN A 138 8.51 -13.17 -25.91
N LYS A 139 9.50 -12.47 -25.34
CA LYS A 139 9.93 -11.12 -25.75
C LYS A 139 8.85 -10.05 -25.68
N TYR A 140 7.92 -10.18 -24.74
CA TYR A 140 6.96 -9.13 -24.41
C TYR A 140 7.50 -8.24 -23.29
N GLY A 141 7.27 -6.93 -23.43
CA GLY A 141 7.53 -5.97 -22.36
C GLY A 141 6.43 -6.00 -21.30
N TYR A 142 6.77 -5.52 -20.11
CA TYR A 142 5.84 -5.31 -19.01
C TYR A 142 6.25 -4.09 -18.19
N GLU A 143 5.29 -3.48 -17.53
CA GLU A 143 5.50 -2.46 -16.52
C GLU A 143 5.01 -3.00 -15.18
N LEU A 144 5.91 -3.09 -14.20
CA LEU A 144 5.59 -3.53 -12.84
C LEU A 144 5.78 -2.35 -11.89
N ARG A 145 4.79 -2.13 -11.01
CA ARG A 145 4.75 -0.95 -10.14
C ARG A 145 4.67 -1.34 -8.67
N SER A 146 5.45 -0.65 -7.85
CA SER A 146 5.34 -0.70 -6.40
C SER A 146 4.37 0.36 -5.87
N ILE A 147 4.08 0.26 -4.58
CA ILE A 147 3.17 1.15 -3.84
C ILE A 147 3.52 2.63 -3.87
N ASP A 148 4.80 2.94 -3.92
CA ASP A 148 5.33 4.29 -4.07
C ASP A 148 5.50 4.70 -5.55
N GLU A 149 4.78 4.02 -6.44
CA GLU A 149 4.72 4.22 -7.89
C GLU A 149 6.06 4.04 -8.62
N LYS A 150 7.07 3.46 -7.95
CA LYS A 150 8.37 3.18 -8.59
C LYS A 150 8.24 2.05 -9.61
N TYR A 151 9.07 2.15 -10.65
CA TYR A 151 9.20 1.10 -11.65
C TYR A 151 10.06 -0.04 -11.10
N ILE A 152 9.51 -1.24 -11.12
CA ILE A 152 10.14 -2.44 -10.57
C ILE A 152 10.57 -3.37 -11.69
N GLN A 153 11.72 -4.02 -11.50
CA GLN A 153 12.21 -5.07 -12.39
C GLN A 153 12.53 -6.33 -11.58
N TRP A 154 12.35 -7.48 -12.22
CA TRP A 154 12.77 -8.78 -11.70
C TRP A 154 14.20 -9.10 -12.13
N ASP A 155 15.06 -9.44 -11.17
CA ASP A 155 16.40 -9.99 -11.40
C ASP A 155 16.33 -11.53 -11.36
N GLN A 156 16.52 -12.18 -12.51
CA GLN A 156 16.54 -13.64 -12.59
C GLN A 156 17.78 -14.27 -11.94
N GLU A 157 18.91 -13.58 -11.93
CA GLU A 157 20.16 -14.10 -11.36
C GLU A 157 20.13 -14.07 -9.84
N GLN A 158 19.61 -12.97 -9.28
CA GLN A 158 19.54 -12.77 -7.83
C GLN A 158 18.23 -13.29 -7.21
N GLY A 159 17.20 -13.49 -8.02
CA GLY A 159 15.90 -13.98 -7.54
C GLY A 159 15.14 -12.96 -6.69
N LEU A 160 15.29 -11.67 -6.99
CA LEU A 160 14.68 -10.57 -6.25
C LEU A 160 14.08 -9.50 -7.17
N PHE A 161 13.15 -8.70 -6.63
CA PHE A 161 12.64 -7.51 -7.29
C PHE A 161 13.44 -6.30 -6.85
N TYR A 162 13.68 -5.37 -7.77
CA TYR A 162 14.39 -4.13 -7.45
C TYR A 162 13.79 -2.93 -8.17
N CYS A 163 13.94 -1.76 -7.55
CA CYS A 163 13.58 -0.50 -8.16
C CYS A 163 14.59 -0.10 -9.25
N LEU A 164 14.10 0.23 -10.45
CA LEU A 164 14.93 0.61 -11.58
C LEU A 164 15.78 1.87 -11.33
N GLY A 165 15.25 2.83 -10.57
CA GLY A 165 15.86 4.14 -10.35
C GLY A 165 17.00 4.14 -9.35
N ASP A 166 16.83 3.48 -8.20
CA ASP A 166 17.78 3.51 -7.08
C ASP A 166 18.41 2.14 -6.76
N LYS A 167 18.01 1.08 -7.47
CA LYS A 167 18.47 -0.31 -7.28
C LYS A 167 18.18 -0.89 -5.89
N SER A 168 17.28 -0.28 -5.14
CA SER A 168 16.82 -0.85 -3.86
C SER A 168 16.02 -2.14 -4.09
N GLU A 169 16.20 -3.11 -3.20
CA GLU A 169 15.38 -4.33 -3.17
C GLU A 169 13.93 -3.97 -2.80
N VAL A 170 12.98 -4.65 -3.43
CA VAL A 170 11.54 -4.44 -3.22
C VAL A 170 10.89 -5.77 -2.90
N ASN A 171 10.04 -5.79 -1.88
CA ASN A 171 9.32 -7.00 -1.54
C ASN A 171 8.20 -7.26 -2.54
N TRP A 172 7.87 -8.52 -2.78
CA TRP A 172 6.78 -8.87 -3.70
C TRP A 172 5.42 -8.31 -3.24
N TYR A 173 5.22 -8.16 -1.93
CA TYR A 173 4.01 -7.59 -1.36
C TYR A 173 3.97 -6.07 -1.42
N ASP A 174 5.02 -5.40 -1.91
CA ASP A 174 4.99 -3.96 -2.23
C ASP A 174 4.46 -3.69 -3.64
N LEU A 175 4.27 -4.73 -4.45
CA LEU A 175 3.80 -4.62 -5.83
C LEU A 175 2.29 -4.38 -5.86
N ILE A 176 1.84 -3.38 -6.62
CA ILE A 176 0.39 -3.07 -6.75
C ILE A 176 -0.20 -3.69 -8.01
N TYR A 177 0.44 -3.46 -9.16
CA TYR A 177 -0.08 -3.92 -10.44
C TYR A 177 1.02 -4.16 -11.46
N MET A 178 0.66 -4.91 -12.49
CA MET A 178 1.42 -5.06 -13.72
C MET A 178 0.60 -4.60 -14.92
N ILE A 179 1.23 -3.89 -15.85
CA ILE A 179 0.65 -3.59 -17.16
C ILE A 179 1.42 -4.39 -18.21
N ILE A 180 0.67 -5.09 -19.07
CA ILE A 180 1.18 -5.79 -20.24
C ILE A 180 0.43 -5.34 -21.49
N SER A 181 0.94 -5.68 -22.67
CA SER A 181 0.21 -5.42 -23.92
C SER A 181 -0.96 -6.41 -24.09
N PRO A 182 -2.02 -6.04 -24.84
CA PRO A 182 -3.13 -6.96 -25.15
C PRO A 182 -2.69 -8.25 -25.86
N GLU A 183 -1.63 -8.20 -26.66
CA GLU A 183 -1.05 -9.37 -27.32
C GLU A 183 -0.37 -10.28 -26.30
N ALA A 184 0.35 -9.71 -25.34
CA ALA A 184 1.00 -10.44 -24.27
C ALA A 184 0.00 -11.17 -23.36
N LYS A 185 -1.24 -10.69 -23.23
CA LYS A 185 -2.31 -11.41 -22.51
C LYS A 185 -2.56 -12.80 -23.09
N GLN A 186 -2.43 -12.99 -24.41
CA GLN A 186 -2.79 -14.25 -25.09
C GLN A 186 -1.91 -15.44 -24.69
N ILE A 187 -0.68 -15.18 -24.24
CA ILE A 187 0.23 -16.23 -23.77
C ILE A 187 0.03 -16.56 -22.29
N VAL A 188 -0.68 -15.71 -21.52
CA VAL A 188 -0.91 -15.91 -20.10
C VAL A 188 -2.08 -16.88 -19.89
N PRO A 189 -1.90 -17.97 -19.13
CA PRO A 189 -2.98 -18.90 -18.85
C PRO A 189 -4.14 -18.23 -18.11
N GLN A 190 -5.37 -18.45 -18.58
CA GLN A 190 -6.58 -17.87 -17.99
C GLN A 190 -6.67 -18.11 -16.46
N ARG A 191 -6.35 -19.32 -16.01
CA ARG A 191 -6.31 -19.69 -14.57
C ARG A 191 -5.41 -18.80 -13.72
N MET A 192 -4.37 -18.19 -14.30
CA MET A 192 -3.48 -17.28 -13.59
C MET A 192 -4.09 -15.88 -13.53
N LEU A 193 -4.80 -15.47 -14.58
CA LEU A 193 -5.50 -14.18 -14.63
C LEU A 193 -6.69 -14.13 -13.65
N GLU A 194 -7.39 -15.25 -13.44
CA GLU A 194 -8.56 -15.35 -12.56
C GLU A 194 -8.28 -15.02 -11.09
N GLU A 195 -7.01 -15.02 -10.66
CA GLU A 195 -6.65 -14.69 -9.28
C GLU A 195 -6.46 -13.20 -9.03
N PHE A 196 -6.21 -12.45 -10.10
CA PHE A 196 -5.93 -11.02 -10.09
C PHE A 196 -7.16 -10.26 -10.58
N ASP A 197 -7.39 -9.07 -10.05
CA ASP A 197 -8.37 -8.18 -10.67
C ASP A 197 -7.80 -7.63 -11.98
N CYS A 198 -8.44 -7.96 -13.09
CA CYS A 198 -7.93 -7.72 -14.43
C CYS A 198 -8.77 -6.70 -15.17
N GLN A 199 -8.14 -5.66 -15.70
CA GLN A 199 -8.83 -4.57 -16.41
C GLN A 199 -8.27 -4.41 -17.83
N GLU A 200 -9.17 -4.44 -18.81
CA GLU A 200 -8.85 -4.08 -20.19
C GLU A 200 -8.92 -2.56 -20.36
N LEU A 201 -7.80 -1.97 -20.75
CA LEU A 201 -7.66 -0.57 -21.12
C LEU A 201 -7.38 -0.51 -22.63
N ASN A 202 -7.74 0.60 -23.30
CA ASN A 202 -7.73 0.70 -24.77
C ASN A 202 -6.48 0.12 -25.47
N TYR A 203 -5.29 0.26 -24.87
CA TYR A 203 -4.04 -0.25 -25.43
C TYR A 203 -3.20 -1.05 -24.40
N GLN A 204 -3.80 -1.45 -23.29
CA GLN A 204 -3.09 -2.01 -22.14
C GLN A 204 -3.96 -3.04 -21.42
N PHE A 205 -3.34 -4.04 -20.83
CA PHE A 205 -4.00 -4.97 -19.93
C PHE A 205 -3.37 -4.86 -18.55
N LYS A 206 -4.18 -4.47 -17.56
CA LYS A 206 -3.74 -4.25 -16.18
C LYS A 206 -4.11 -5.46 -15.34
N LEU A 207 -3.13 -6.04 -14.65
CA LEU A 207 -3.30 -7.06 -13.61
C LEU A 207 -3.08 -6.40 -12.26
N ASN A 208 -4.14 -6.27 -11.46
CA ASN A 208 -4.09 -5.74 -10.11
C ASN A 208 -3.86 -6.88 -9.11
N PHE A 209 -2.88 -6.71 -8.24
CA PHE A 209 -2.56 -7.70 -7.21
C PHE A 209 -3.42 -7.54 -5.95
N LEU A 210 -4.29 -6.52 -5.92
CA LEU A 210 -5.32 -6.29 -4.91
C LEU A 210 -6.64 -6.97 -5.27
#